data_AF-A0A852WG87-F1
#
_entry.id   AF-A0A852WG87-F1
#
_cell.length_a   1.000
_cell.length_b   1.000
_cell.length_c   1.000
_cell.angle_alpha   90.00
_cell.angle_beta   90.00
_cell.angle_gamma   90.00
#
_symmetry.space_group_name_H-M   'P 1'
#
loop_
_entity.id
_entity.type
_entity.pdbx_description
1 polymer ?
#
loop_
_entity_poly.entity_id
_entity_poly.type
_entity_poly.pdbx_seq_one_letter_code
_entity_poly.pdbx_strand_id
1 'polypeptide(L)'
;MADINERLTNVQSWWIGSELVRRHPELTLIETHPGGGQYDCLTLVRSQPDPVENLVWLNRAGSIRVGDHMQFLTWEAERDYGDRHGAVRRIEAAAGLDSVKATPPSTAAAVALRAICRVLTSMLNEPEPWDARSAFYDSSGGDSGFRDLSAFPSAARAMEEHRPNDLDGHPGYRFWLLRRGDSTVAVVDTDAVVHLPDRHASLSDAYLKSKRSMTLAISATLGDVLP
;
A
#
# COMPACT_ATOMS: atom_id res chain seq x y z
N MET A 1 6.73 2.38 -21.29
CA MET A 1 6.97 1.12 -20.55
C MET A 1 7.82 1.48 -19.36
N ALA A 2 7.37 1.15 -18.14
CA ALA A 2 8.17 1.38 -16.94
C ALA A 2 9.46 0.55 -16.99
N ASP A 3 10.60 1.15 -16.64
CA ASP A 3 11.89 0.46 -16.55
C ASP A 3 11.83 -0.62 -15.46
N ILE A 4 12.62 -1.70 -15.61
CA ILE A 4 12.67 -2.77 -14.61
C ILE A 4 13.06 -2.23 -13.23
N ASN A 5 13.91 -1.20 -13.17
CA ASN A 5 14.27 -0.54 -11.93
C ASN A 5 13.09 0.18 -11.27
N GLU A 6 12.20 0.80 -12.06
CA GLU A 6 10.99 1.45 -11.55
C GLU A 6 10.03 0.41 -10.97
N ARG A 7 9.86 -0.71 -11.67
CA ARG A 7 9.02 -1.83 -11.19
C ARG A 7 9.58 -2.44 -9.91
N LEU A 8 10.90 -2.62 -9.83
CA LEU A 8 11.59 -3.08 -8.62
C LEU A 8 11.41 -2.08 -7.48
N THR A 9 11.58 -0.78 -7.73
CA THR A 9 11.32 0.28 -6.73
C THR A 9 9.87 0.21 -6.24
N ASN A 10 8.90 0.03 -7.14
CA ASN A 10 7.50 -0.08 -6.77
C ASN A 10 7.27 -1.30 -5.86
N VAL A 11 7.79 -2.46 -6.22
CA VAL A 11 7.67 -3.67 -5.37
C VAL A 11 8.33 -3.46 -4.00
N GLN A 12 9.51 -2.84 -3.96
CA GLN A 12 10.20 -2.58 -2.70
C GLN A 12 9.49 -1.55 -1.82
N SER A 13 8.90 -0.50 -2.41
CA SER A 13 8.12 0.47 -1.64
C SER A 13 6.90 -0.18 -0.99
N TRP A 14 6.20 -1.05 -1.73
CA TRP A 14 5.10 -1.86 -1.18
C TRP A 14 5.56 -2.85 -0.12
N TRP A 15 6.73 -3.47 -0.30
CA TRP A 15 7.29 -4.39 0.69
C TRP A 15 7.61 -3.66 2.00
N ILE A 16 8.38 -2.57 1.94
CA ILE A 16 8.72 -1.74 3.10
C ILE A 16 7.46 -1.20 3.79
N GLY A 17 6.54 -0.60 3.02
CA GLY A 17 5.30 -0.05 3.56
C GLY A 17 4.44 -1.11 4.26
N SER A 18 4.28 -2.28 3.66
CA SER A 18 3.52 -3.39 4.26
C SER A 18 4.19 -3.94 5.53
N GLU A 19 5.52 -3.99 5.57
CA GLU A 19 6.26 -4.44 6.76
C GLU A 19 6.18 -3.42 7.89
N LEU A 20 6.24 -2.11 7.59
CA LEU A 20 6.06 -1.05 8.57
C LEU A 20 4.66 -1.09 9.19
N VAL A 21 3.60 -1.16 8.39
CA VAL A 21 2.21 -1.28 8.90
C VAL A 21 2.00 -2.58 9.69
N ARG A 22 2.64 -3.68 9.29
CA ARG A 22 2.56 -4.94 10.04
C ARG A 22 3.21 -4.83 11.42
N ARG A 23 4.29 -4.07 11.54
CA ARG A 23 5.06 -3.87 12.77
C ARG A 23 4.43 -2.79 13.66
N HIS A 24 3.84 -1.77 13.04
CA HIS A 24 3.22 -0.59 13.65
C HIS A 24 1.77 -0.46 13.15
N PRO A 25 0.83 -1.25 13.70
CA PRO A 25 -0.55 -1.33 13.21
C PRO A 25 -1.34 -0.03 13.41
N GLU A 26 -0.82 0.93 14.17
CA GLU A 26 -1.36 2.29 14.29
C GLU A 26 -1.03 3.19 13.09
N LEU A 27 -0.09 2.78 12.23
CA LEU A 27 0.25 3.51 11.02
C LEU A 27 -0.70 3.16 9.87
N THR A 28 -0.99 4.15 9.04
CA THR A 28 -1.73 3.99 7.79
C THR A 28 -0.80 4.24 6.62
N LEU A 29 -0.85 3.39 5.60
CA LEU A 29 -0.19 3.63 4.32
C LEU A 29 -1.18 4.37 3.41
N ILE A 30 -0.74 5.43 2.74
CA ILE A 30 -1.54 6.18 1.75
C ILE A 30 -0.69 6.48 0.51
N GLU A 31 -1.35 6.79 -0.61
CA GLU A 31 -0.70 7.37 -1.79
C GLU A 31 -0.76 8.90 -1.66
N THR A 32 0.39 9.58 -1.79
CA THR A 32 0.43 11.05 -1.80
C THR A 32 1.30 11.54 -2.96
N HIS A 33 1.01 12.76 -3.43
CA HIS A 33 1.81 13.43 -4.46
C HIS A 33 2.32 14.82 -4.02
N PRO A 34 3.33 14.88 -3.13
CA PRO A 34 3.91 16.14 -2.69
C PRO A 34 4.55 16.95 -3.83
N GLY A 35 4.80 18.24 -3.56
CA GLY A 35 5.51 19.11 -4.50
C GLY A 35 4.69 19.47 -5.74
N GLY A 36 3.36 19.47 -5.63
CA GLY A 36 2.45 19.80 -6.74
C GLY A 36 2.29 18.66 -7.74
N GLY A 37 2.35 17.40 -7.27
CA GLY A 37 2.27 16.23 -8.16
C GLY A 37 3.63 15.73 -8.67
N GLN A 38 4.74 16.34 -8.27
CA GLN A 38 6.08 16.00 -8.76
C GLN A 38 6.59 14.64 -8.25
N TYR A 39 6.08 14.19 -7.12
CA TYR A 39 6.47 12.94 -6.50
C TYR A 39 5.30 11.98 -6.47
N ASP A 40 5.60 10.70 -6.61
CA ASP A 40 4.65 9.61 -6.42
C ASP A 40 5.12 8.78 -5.22
N CYS A 41 4.46 8.95 -4.08
CA CYS A 41 4.88 8.38 -2.81
C CYS A 41 3.85 7.39 -2.25
N LEU A 42 4.34 6.28 -1.70
CA LEU A 42 3.64 5.61 -0.63
C LEU A 42 4.08 6.24 0.69
N THR A 43 3.16 6.82 1.44
CA THR A 43 3.45 7.58 2.67
C THR A 43 2.87 6.86 3.87
N LEU A 44 3.68 6.71 4.91
CA LEU A 44 3.22 6.23 6.21
C LEU A 44 2.81 7.43 7.04
N VAL A 45 1.56 7.42 7.49
CA VAL A 45 0.99 8.45 8.34
C VAL A 45 0.57 7.87 9.67
N ARG A 46 0.67 8.69 10.70
CA ARG A 46 0.02 8.47 11.99
C ARG A 46 -1.18 9.40 12.06
N SER A 47 -2.37 8.82 12.01
CA SER A 47 -3.64 9.57 11.99
C SER A 47 -4.12 9.99 13.38
N GLN A 48 -3.45 9.55 14.46
CA GLN A 48 -3.74 9.98 15.82
C GLN A 48 -2.48 10.19 16.68
N PRO A 49 -2.41 11.27 17.47
CA PRO A 49 -3.37 12.38 17.55
C PRO A 49 -3.28 13.35 16.35
N ASP A 50 -4.36 14.09 16.08
CA ASP A 50 -4.41 15.24 15.14
C ASP A 50 -3.40 16.33 15.57
N PRO A 51 -2.55 16.88 14.68
CA PRO A 51 -2.50 16.72 13.20
C PRO A 51 -1.96 15.38 12.71
N VAL A 52 -2.47 14.96 11.55
CA VAL A 52 -1.91 13.83 10.78
C VAL A 52 -0.41 14.06 10.57
N GLU A 53 0.38 13.14 11.09
CA GLU A 53 1.84 13.20 11.00
C GLU A 53 2.31 12.31 9.84
N ASN A 54 2.90 12.92 8.81
CA ASN A 54 3.59 12.20 7.74
C ASN A 54 4.99 11.79 8.22
N LEU A 55 5.20 10.50 8.47
CA LEU A 55 6.45 10.01 9.07
C LEU A 55 7.48 9.60 8.02
N VAL A 56 7.03 8.89 6.98
CA VAL A 56 7.90 8.29 5.98
C VAL A 56 7.29 8.48 4.60
N TRP A 57 8.07 8.98 3.65
CA TRP A 57 7.70 9.02 2.23
C TRP A 57 8.58 8.07 1.46
N LEU A 58 7.98 7.03 0.88
CA LEU A 58 8.62 6.11 -0.04
C LEU A 58 8.43 6.64 -1.47
N ASN A 59 9.20 7.66 -1.85
CA ASN A 59 9.10 8.28 -3.17
C ASN A 59 9.60 7.31 -4.25
N ARG A 60 8.67 6.79 -5.06
CA ARG A 60 8.93 5.71 -6.03
C ARG A 60 9.77 6.15 -7.22
N ALA A 61 9.87 7.46 -7.47
CA ALA A 61 10.73 8.06 -8.49
C ALA A 61 11.97 8.76 -7.91
N GLY A 62 12.21 8.65 -6.58
CA GLY A 62 13.25 9.41 -5.90
C GLY A 62 13.95 8.62 -4.81
N SER A 63 13.80 9.05 -3.56
CA SER A 63 14.45 8.45 -2.39
C SER A 63 13.48 8.32 -1.23
N ILE A 64 13.82 7.48 -0.27
CA ILE A 64 13.08 7.35 0.97
C ILE A 64 13.41 8.56 1.85
N ARG A 65 12.35 9.24 2.30
CA ARG A 65 12.40 10.38 3.23
C ARG A 65 11.82 9.95 4.58
N VAL A 66 12.43 10.38 5.68
CA VAL A 66 11.93 10.13 7.05
C VAL A 66 11.99 11.43 7.85
N GLY A 67 10.86 11.87 8.38
CA GLY A 67 10.74 13.17 9.06
C GLY A 67 11.32 14.34 8.23
N ASP A 68 12.22 15.09 8.84
CA ASP A 68 12.88 16.25 8.20
C ASP A 68 14.05 15.88 7.27
N HIS A 69 14.44 14.60 7.19
CA HIS A 69 15.53 14.15 6.34
C HIS A 69 15.09 14.02 4.88
N MET A 70 15.27 15.08 4.08
CA MET A 70 14.87 15.16 2.66
C MET A 70 15.34 13.99 1.78
N GLN A 71 16.50 13.40 2.07
CA GLN A 71 17.01 12.18 1.43
C GLN A 71 17.66 11.29 2.50
N PHE A 72 16.87 10.42 3.12
CA PHE A 72 17.35 9.53 4.17
C PHE A 72 18.07 8.30 3.58
N LEU A 73 17.47 7.69 2.55
CA LEU A 73 18.00 6.49 1.90
C LEU A 73 17.63 6.46 0.41
N THR A 74 18.60 6.21 -0.48
CA THR A 74 18.32 5.99 -1.90
C THR A 74 17.85 4.55 -2.14
N TRP A 75 17.08 4.30 -3.20
CA TRP A 75 16.68 2.93 -3.56
C TRP A 75 17.85 2.03 -3.94
N GLU A 76 18.94 2.58 -4.48
CA GLU A 76 20.18 1.85 -4.73
C GLU A 76 20.82 1.38 -3.42
N ALA A 77 21.02 2.30 -2.47
CA ALA A 77 21.59 1.97 -1.16
C ALA A 77 20.68 1.03 -0.35
N GLU A 78 19.37 1.11 -0.53
CA GLU A 78 18.41 0.17 0.05
C GLU A 78 18.66 -1.27 -0.46
N ARG A 79 18.82 -1.44 -1.78
CA ARG A 79 19.04 -2.75 -2.42
C ARG A 79 20.39 -3.37 -2.06
N ASP A 80 21.40 -2.53 -1.83
CA ASP A 80 22.75 -2.97 -1.45
C ASP A 80 22.82 -3.52 -0.02
N TYR A 81 21.77 -3.36 0.79
CA TYR A 81 21.71 -4.01 2.09
C TYR A 81 21.58 -5.54 1.94
N GLY A 82 22.60 -6.26 2.41
CA GLY A 82 22.56 -7.72 2.50
C GLY A 82 21.51 -8.27 3.48
N ASP A 83 21.00 -7.43 4.39
CA ASP A 83 19.85 -7.74 5.26
C ASP A 83 18.61 -6.97 4.79
N ARG A 84 17.63 -7.73 4.26
CA ARG A 84 16.35 -7.20 3.76
C ARG A 84 15.60 -6.40 4.83
N HIS A 85 15.66 -6.82 6.10
CA HIS A 85 15.00 -6.08 7.19
C HIS A 85 15.84 -4.91 7.74
N GLY A 86 17.07 -4.74 7.26
CA GLY A 86 17.96 -3.67 7.69
C GLY A 86 17.42 -2.28 7.34
N ALA A 87 16.83 -2.13 6.14
CA ALA A 87 16.20 -0.88 5.71
C ALA A 87 14.99 -0.53 6.60
N VAL A 88 14.10 -1.50 6.85
CA VAL A 88 12.92 -1.32 7.73
C VAL A 88 13.34 -0.84 9.11
N ARG A 89 14.32 -1.50 9.76
CA ARG A 89 14.76 -1.11 11.12
C ARG A 89 15.42 0.27 11.16
N ARG A 90 16.10 0.68 10.09
CA ARG A 90 16.68 2.03 9.97
C ARG A 90 15.60 3.08 9.83
N ILE A 91 14.59 2.81 9.00
CA ILE A 91 13.43 3.69 8.85
C ILE A 91 12.69 3.81 10.17
N GLU A 92 12.45 2.70 10.88
CA GLU A 92 11.84 2.71 12.22
C GLU A 92 12.61 3.62 13.19
N ALA A 93 13.93 3.42 13.29
CA ALA A 93 14.77 4.21 14.18
C ALA A 93 14.77 5.70 13.82
N ALA A 94 14.84 6.04 12.52
CA ALA A 94 14.83 7.41 12.05
C ALA A 94 13.45 8.09 12.20
N ALA A 95 12.37 7.31 12.12
CA ALA A 95 10.99 7.79 12.31
C ALA A 95 10.60 7.88 13.80
N GLY A 96 11.52 7.54 14.72
CA GLY A 96 11.22 7.50 16.16
C GLY A 96 10.20 6.42 16.53
N LEU A 97 10.07 5.37 15.73
CA LEU A 97 9.20 4.24 16.00
C LEU A 97 9.88 3.25 16.94
N ASP A 98 9.12 2.74 17.91
CA ASP A 98 9.65 1.79 18.89
C ASP A 98 10.16 0.52 18.22
N SER A 99 11.29 -0.02 18.71
CA SER A 99 11.77 -1.30 18.21
C SER A 99 10.80 -2.42 18.57
N VAL A 100 10.14 -3.00 17.57
CA VAL A 100 9.17 -4.08 17.78
C VAL A 100 9.90 -5.38 18.14
N LYS A 101 9.86 -5.77 19.41
CA LYS A 101 10.51 -7.00 19.93
C LYS A 101 9.87 -8.28 19.41
N ALA A 102 8.57 -8.27 19.14
CA ALA A 102 7.82 -9.34 18.52
C ALA A 102 6.73 -8.73 17.64
N THR A 103 6.61 -9.16 16.37
CA THR A 103 5.63 -8.54 15.49
C THR A 103 4.20 -8.85 15.95
N PRO A 104 3.30 -7.85 16.04
CA PRO A 104 1.90 -8.08 16.39
C PRO A 104 1.20 -9.06 15.44
N PRO A 105 0.05 -9.64 15.87
CA PRO A 105 -0.85 -10.34 14.98
C PRO A 105 -1.20 -9.47 13.76
N SER A 106 -1.25 -10.06 12.57
CA SER A 106 -1.60 -9.30 11.36
C SER A 106 -3.03 -8.79 11.44
N THR A 107 -3.18 -7.47 11.38
CA THR A 107 -4.46 -6.78 11.18
C THR A 107 -4.97 -7.00 9.75
N ALA A 108 -6.24 -6.69 9.51
CA ALA A 108 -6.81 -6.75 8.16
C ALA A 108 -6.04 -5.85 7.18
N ALA A 109 -5.74 -4.60 7.57
CA ALA A 109 -4.93 -3.69 6.75
C ALA A 109 -3.55 -4.28 6.41
N ALA A 110 -2.86 -4.88 7.39
CA ALA A 110 -1.59 -5.54 7.14
C ALA A 110 -1.73 -6.75 6.19
N VAL A 111 -2.84 -7.50 6.27
CA VAL A 111 -3.13 -8.60 5.33
C VAL A 111 -3.35 -8.07 3.92
N ALA A 112 -4.16 -7.01 3.76
CA ALA A 112 -4.44 -6.37 2.48
C ALA A 112 -3.16 -5.87 1.79
N LEU A 113 -2.35 -5.06 2.50
CA LEU A 113 -1.12 -4.48 1.95
C LEU A 113 -0.09 -5.57 1.58
N ARG A 114 0.01 -6.64 2.38
CA ARG A 114 0.89 -7.77 2.07
C ARG A 114 0.41 -8.57 0.87
N ALA A 115 -0.90 -8.69 0.66
CA ALA A 115 -1.43 -9.31 -0.53
C ALA A 115 -1.10 -8.49 -1.78
N ILE A 116 -1.29 -7.18 -1.73
CA ILE A 116 -0.91 -6.26 -2.82
C ILE A 116 0.58 -6.42 -3.12
N CYS A 117 1.45 -6.28 -2.11
CA CYS A 117 2.90 -6.46 -2.27
C CYS A 117 3.24 -7.81 -2.92
N ARG A 118 2.60 -8.91 -2.48
CA ARG A 118 2.85 -10.25 -3.01
C ARG A 118 2.39 -10.41 -4.46
N VAL A 119 1.25 -9.83 -4.83
CA VAL A 119 0.78 -9.80 -6.22
C VAL A 119 1.79 -9.03 -7.07
N LEU A 120 2.13 -7.80 -6.70
CA LEU A 120 3.08 -6.97 -7.46
C LEU A 120 4.45 -7.65 -7.62
N THR A 121 4.93 -8.31 -6.57
CA THR A 121 6.18 -9.10 -6.63
C THR A 121 6.07 -10.24 -7.65
N SER A 122 4.93 -10.94 -7.68
CA SER A 122 4.72 -12.10 -8.56
C SER A 122 4.58 -11.66 -10.02
N MET A 123 4.04 -10.46 -10.25
CA MET A 123 3.77 -9.89 -11.58
C MET A 123 4.91 -9.03 -12.14
N LEU A 124 6.07 -8.98 -11.46
CA LEU A 124 7.18 -8.09 -11.79
C LEU A 124 7.62 -8.19 -13.27
N ASN A 125 7.67 -9.42 -13.78
CA ASN A 125 8.14 -9.75 -15.13
C ASN A 125 7.01 -9.84 -16.18
N GLU A 126 5.77 -9.52 -15.81
CA GLU A 126 4.66 -9.53 -16.76
C GLU A 126 4.85 -8.44 -17.83
N PRO A 127 4.38 -8.66 -19.07
CA PRO A 127 4.52 -7.67 -20.14
C PRO A 127 3.85 -6.32 -19.78
N GLU A 128 2.60 -6.38 -19.35
CA GLU A 128 1.86 -5.23 -18.84
C GLU A 128 2.34 -4.88 -17.43
N PRO A 129 2.65 -3.61 -17.12
CA PRO A 129 3.06 -3.22 -15.79
C PRO A 129 1.91 -3.39 -14.80
N TRP A 130 2.18 -3.99 -13.65
CA TRP A 130 1.24 -4.09 -12.55
C TRP A 130 1.53 -3.05 -11.49
N ASP A 131 0.46 -2.52 -10.90
CA ASP A 131 0.58 -1.48 -9.89
C ASP A 131 -0.63 -1.45 -8.95
N ALA A 132 -0.53 -0.70 -7.85
CA ALA A 132 -1.65 -0.39 -6.98
C ALA A 132 -1.73 1.11 -6.69
N ARG A 133 -2.94 1.66 -6.72
CA ARG A 133 -3.24 3.09 -6.54
C ARG A 133 -4.35 3.29 -5.52
N SER A 134 -4.27 4.34 -4.71
CA SER A 134 -5.34 4.73 -3.80
C SER A 134 -6.57 5.16 -4.60
N ALA A 135 -7.76 4.86 -4.07
CA ALA A 135 -9.01 5.38 -4.61
C ALA A 135 -9.15 6.88 -4.35
N PHE A 136 -8.45 7.42 -3.36
CA PHE A 136 -8.28 8.86 -3.21
C PHE A 136 -6.94 9.30 -3.81
N TYR A 137 -7.00 10.09 -4.88
CA TYR A 137 -5.83 10.73 -5.45
C TYR A 137 -5.53 11.99 -4.64
N ASP A 138 -4.49 11.93 -3.80
CA ASP A 138 -4.04 13.06 -2.99
C ASP A 138 -2.89 13.79 -3.68
N SER A 139 -3.16 14.95 -4.26
CA SER A 139 -2.18 15.81 -4.91
C SER A 139 -2.20 17.21 -4.34
N SER A 140 -1.04 17.70 -3.91
CA SER A 140 -0.90 19.09 -3.46
C SER A 140 -0.99 20.10 -4.62
N GLY A 141 -1.19 19.64 -5.87
CA GLY A 141 -1.35 20.46 -7.07
C GLY A 141 -2.77 20.92 -7.36
N GLY A 142 -3.76 20.54 -6.53
CA GLY A 142 -5.17 20.97 -6.68
C GLY A 142 -6.08 19.99 -7.42
N ASP A 143 -5.54 18.91 -7.96
CA ASP A 143 -6.29 17.86 -8.68
C ASP A 143 -6.76 16.71 -7.77
N SER A 144 -6.82 16.91 -6.45
CA SER A 144 -7.22 15.85 -5.51
C SER A 144 -8.65 15.39 -5.72
N GLY A 145 -8.91 14.10 -5.58
CA GLY A 145 -10.27 13.56 -5.69
C GLY A 145 -10.38 12.05 -5.72
N PHE A 146 -11.62 11.56 -5.73
CA PHE A 146 -11.92 10.14 -5.83
C PHE A 146 -11.73 9.62 -7.26
N ARG A 147 -11.05 8.49 -7.39
CA ARG A 147 -11.02 7.70 -8.62
C ARG A 147 -12.34 6.95 -8.78
N ASP A 148 -12.71 6.70 -10.04
CA ASP A 148 -13.96 5.99 -10.35
C ASP A 148 -13.90 4.52 -9.92
N LEU A 149 -14.91 4.10 -9.15
CA LEU A 149 -15.14 2.73 -8.70
C LEU A 149 -16.43 2.12 -9.29
N SER A 150 -17.05 2.76 -10.29
CA SER A 150 -18.32 2.33 -10.88
C SER A 150 -18.32 0.89 -11.38
N ALA A 151 -17.16 0.42 -11.88
CA ALA A 151 -16.95 -0.97 -12.31
C ALA A 151 -16.89 -1.99 -11.17
N PHE A 152 -16.84 -1.54 -9.90
CA PHE A 152 -16.75 -2.37 -8.70
C PHE A 152 -17.85 -1.99 -7.70
N PRO A 153 -19.13 -2.38 -7.95
CA PRO A 153 -20.27 -1.89 -7.18
C PRO A 153 -20.18 -2.13 -5.67
N SER A 154 -19.54 -3.23 -5.26
CA SER A 154 -19.34 -3.53 -3.85
C SER A 154 -18.33 -2.60 -3.17
N ALA A 155 -17.27 -2.19 -3.89
CA ALA A 155 -16.30 -1.21 -3.39
C ALA A 155 -16.91 0.19 -3.36
N ALA A 156 -17.64 0.59 -4.41
CA ALA A 156 -18.34 1.87 -4.46
C ALA A 156 -19.30 2.04 -3.27
N ARG A 157 -20.11 1.02 -2.98
CA ARG A 157 -21.01 1.03 -1.80
C ARG A 157 -20.24 1.11 -0.48
N ALA A 158 -19.16 0.34 -0.32
CA ALA A 158 -18.34 0.37 0.89
C ALA A 158 -17.62 1.72 1.09
N MET A 159 -17.37 2.47 0.01
CA MET A 159 -16.77 3.81 0.05
C MET A 159 -17.78 4.90 0.44
N GLU A 160 -19.08 4.69 0.22
CA GLU A 160 -20.13 5.60 0.70
C GLU A 160 -20.24 5.62 2.24
N GLU A 161 -19.82 4.53 2.90
CA GLU A 161 -19.76 4.43 4.35
C GLU A 161 -18.62 5.28 4.94
N HIS A 162 -18.96 6.48 5.41
CA HIS A 162 -18.02 7.33 6.12
C HIS A 162 -17.79 6.80 7.54
N ARG A 163 -16.51 6.75 7.95
CA ARG A 163 -16.08 6.26 9.25
C ARG A 163 -15.38 7.38 10.03
N PRO A 164 -15.51 7.43 11.37
CA PRO A 164 -14.84 8.45 12.19
C PRO A 164 -13.31 8.46 12.07
N ASN A 165 -12.72 7.36 11.61
CA ASN A 165 -11.29 7.20 11.43
C ASN A 165 -10.85 7.28 9.96
N ASP A 166 -11.72 7.71 9.04
CA ASP A 166 -11.31 8.03 7.68
C ASP A 166 -10.33 9.21 7.73
N LEU A 167 -9.17 9.03 7.10
CA LEU A 167 -8.11 10.04 7.09
C LEU A 167 -8.61 11.31 6.42
N ASP A 168 -8.55 12.44 7.13
CA ASP A 168 -9.12 13.73 6.73
C ASP A 168 -10.59 13.66 6.28
N GLY A 169 -11.35 12.68 6.81
CA GLY A 169 -12.74 12.45 6.41
C GLY A 169 -12.91 11.86 5.00
N HIS A 170 -11.83 11.38 4.38
CA HIS A 170 -11.85 10.82 3.03
C HIS A 170 -11.82 9.27 3.04
N PRO A 171 -12.96 8.59 2.79
CA PRO A 171 -13.02 7.12 2.82
C PRO A 171 -12.16 6.47 1.73
N GLY A 172 -11.82 7.19 0.66
CA GLY A 172 -11.05 6.66 -0.47
C GLY A 172 -9.64 6.20 -0.11
N TYR A 173 -9.04 6.70 0.97
CA TYR A 173 -7.74 6.21 1.46
C TYR A 173 -7.79 4.76 1.95
N ARG A 174 -8.99 4.22 2.22
CA ARG A 174 -9.17 2.82 2.61
C ARG A 174 -9.07 1.86 1.43
N PHE A 175 -9.15 2.32 0.19
CA PHE A 175 -9.31 1.47 -0.99
C PHE A 175 -8.11 1.56 -1.93
N TRP A 176 -7.61 0.39 -2.34
CA TRP A 176 -6.47 0.26 -3.26
C TRP A 176 -6.91 -0.44 -4.54
N LEU A 177 -6.81 0.26 -5.67
CA LEU A 177 -7.07 -0.22 -7.01
C LEU A 177 -5.84 -0.99 -7.50
N LEU A 178 -5.97 -2.30 -7.64
CA LEU A 178 -4.96 -3.15 -8.28
C LEU A 178 -5.12 -3.01 -9.80
N ARG A 179 -4.05 -2.59 -10.48
CA ARG A 179 -4.05 -2.23 -11.89
C ARG A 179 -3.11 -3.13 -12.69
N ARG A 180 -3.56 -3.47 -13.90
CA ARG A 180 -2.76 -4.07 -14.97
C ARG A 180 -2.78 -3.12 -16.16
N GLY A 181 -1.62 -2.51 -16.45
CA GLY A 181 -1.55 -1.35 -17.33
C GLY A 181 -2.46 -0.23 -16.81
N ASP A 182 -3.34 0.26 -17.67
CA ASP A 182 -4.30 1.30 -17.30
C ASP A 182 -5.59 0.77 -16.65
N SER A 183 -5.83 -0.54 -16.71
CA SER A 183 -7.08 -1.16 -16.26
C SER A 183 -7.01 -1.57 -14.78
N THR A 184 -8.01 -1.17 -13.99
CA THR A 184 -8.21 -1.73 -12.65
C THR A 184 -8.84 -3.11 -12.77
N VAL A 185 -8.23 -4.12 -12.17
CA VAL A 185 -8.70 -5.52 -12.22
C VAL A 185 -9.34 -5.97 -10.91
N ALA A 186 -9.00 -5.31 -9.80
CA ALA A 186 -9.60 -5.54 -8.49
C ALA A 186 -9.44 -4.29 -7.62
N VAL A 187 -10.26 -4.18 -6.58
CA VAL A 187 -10.07 -3.21 -5.49
C VAL A 187 -9.87 -3.99 -4.20
N VAL A 188 -8.90 -3.60 -3.37
CA VAL A 188 -8.64 -4.20 -2.06
C VAL A 188 -8.77 -3.11 -1.01
N ASP A 189 -9.63 -3.31 -0.01
CA ASP A 189 -9.78 -2.34 1.08
C ASP A 189 -8.93 -2.68 2.31
N THR A 190 -8.84 -1.74 3.25
CA THR A 190 -8.11 -1.90 4.52
C THR A 190 -8.78 -2.87 5.51
N ASP A 191 -10.01 -3.30 5.25
CA ASP A 191 -10.68 -4.39 5.97
C ASP A 191 -10.34 -5.77 5.36
N ALA A 192 -9.44 -5.79 4.37
CA ALA A 192 -9.03 -6.96 3.62
C ALA A 192 -10.19 -7.64 2.90
N VAL A 193 -11.08 -6.83 2.30
CA VAL A 193 -12.05 -7.28 1.32
C VAL A 193 -11.48 -7.05 -0.08
N VAL A 194 -11.53 -8.09 -0.91
CA VAL A 194 -11.24 -8.01 -2.33
C VAL A 194 -12.57 -7.81 -3.05
N HIS A 195 -12.66 -6.75 -3.83
CA HIS A 195 -13.80 -6.42 -4.67
C HIS A 195 -13.44 -6.65 -6.13
N LEU A 196 -14.24 -7.45 -6.80
CA LEU A 196 -14.23 -7.72 -8.23
C LEU A 196 -15.51 -7.12 -8.86
N PRO A 197 -15.61 -7.05 -10.19
CA PRO A 197 -16.77 -6.42 -10.82
C PRO A 197 -18.11 -7.07 -10.47
N ASP A 198 -18.11 -8.39 -10.27
CA ASP A 198 -19.31 -9.21 -10.06
C ASP A 198 -19.43 -9.79 -8.65
N ARG A 199 -18.36 -9.74 -7.83
CA ARG A 199 -18.32 -10.36 -6.50
C ARG A 199 -17.35 -9.67 -5.55
N HIS A 200 -17.38 -10.07 -4.29
CA HIS A 200 -16.35 -9.70 -3.31
C HIS A 200 -16.01 -10.90 -2.43
N ALA A 201 -14.82 -10.89 -1.81
CA ALA A 201 -14.35 -11.97 -0.95
C ALA A 201 -13.51 -11.43 0.22
N SER A 202 -13.64 -12.03 1.39
CA SER A 202 -12.79 -11.74 2.55
C SER A 202 -11.42 -12.40 2.40
N LEU A 203 -10.39 -11.58 2.18
CA LEU A 203 -9.00 -12.02 2.14
C LEU A 203 -8.51 -12.44 3.53
N SER A 204 -8.97 -11.78 4.60
CA SER A 204 -8.68 -12.19 5.98
C SER A 204 -9.18 -13.61 6.27
N ASP A 205 -10.40 -13.94 5.87
CA ASP A 205 -10.95 -15.29 6.06
C ASP A 205 -10.19 -16.33 5.24
N ALA A 206 -9.88 -16.01 3.98
CA ALA A 206 -9.08 -16.87 3.12
C ALA A 206 -7.69 -17.11 3.72
N TYR A 207 -7.06 -16.07 4.27
CA TYR A 207 -5.77 -16.15 4.96
C TYR A 207 -5.83 -17.03 6.21
N LEU A 208 -6.87 -16.92 7.03
CA LEU A 208 -7.02 -17.79 8.19
C LEU A 208 -7.27 -19.26 7.79
N LYS A 209 -8.18 -19.50 6.83
CA LYS A 209 -8.50 -20.84 6.31
C LYS A 209 -7.29 -21.51 5.66
N SER A 210 -6.41 -20.74 5.03
CA SER A 210 -5.18 -21.24 4.40
C SER A 210 -4.01 -21.45 5.37
N LYS A 211 -4.27 -21.51 6.68
CA LYS A 211 -3.24 -21.58 7.74
C LYS A 211 -2.23 -20.43 7.65
N ARG A 212 -2.72 -19.23 7.33
CA ARG A 212 -1.93 -17.99 7.17
C ARG A 212 -0.95 -18.03 5.99
N SER A 213 -1.31 -18.76 4.93
CA SER A 213 -0.58 -18.73 3.66
C SER A 213 -1.13 -17.60 2.78
N MET A 214 -0.34 -16.54 2.61
CA MET A 214 -0.71 -15.41 1.76
C MET A 214 -0.91 -15.83 0.29
N THR A 215 -0.07 -16.74 -0.21
CA THR A 215 -0.18 -17.20 -1.61
C THR A 215 -1.49 -17.95 -1.86
N LEU A 216 -1.90 -18.83 -0.93
CA LEU A 216 -3.18 -19.54 -1.05
C LEU A 216 -4.38 -18.60 -0.83
N ALA A 217 -4.25 -17.61 0.05
CA ALA A 217 -5.30 -16.61 0.26
C ALA A 217 -5.55 -15.79 -1.02
N ILE A 218 -4.47 -15.30 -1.65
CA ILE A 218 -4.53 -14.59 -2.93
C ILE A 218 -5.14 -15.49 -4.02
N SER A 219 -4.68 -16.74 -4.14
CA SER A 219 -5.23 -17.67 -5.14
C SER A 219 -6.75 -17.87 -4.96
N ALA A 220 -7.23 -17.93 -3.71
CA ALA A 220 -8.65 -18.11 -3.43
C ALA A 220 -9.51 -16.86 -3.69
N THR A 221 -8.96 -15.65 -3.61
CA THR A 221 -9.74 -14.41 -3.73
C THR A 221 -9.52 -13.66 -5.05
N LEU A 222 -8.31 -13.71 -5.59
CA LEU A 222 -7.85 -12.99 -6.79
C LEU A 222 -7.47 -13.93 -7.95
N GLY A 223 -7.53 -15.25 -7.77
CA GLY A 223 -7.04 -16.22 -8.76
C GLY A 223 -7.59 -16.01 -10.18
N ASP A 224 -8.85 -15.59 -10.31
CA ASP A 224 -9.50 -15.42 -11.63
C ASP A 224 -9.03 -14.18 -12.41
N VAL A 225 -8.36 -13.24 -11.75
CA VAL A 225 -7.85 -12.00 -12.39
C VAL A 225 -6.33 -11.96 -12.51
N LEU A 226 -5.65 -12.97 -11.95
CA LEU A 226 -4.21 -13.15 -12.08
C LEU A 226 -3.91 -14.14 -13.23
N PRO A 227 -2.74 -14.04 -13.89
CA PRO A 227 -2.30 -14.98 -14.91
C PRO A 227 -2.17 -16.44 -14.41
#